data_AF-A0A1H9H3Z9-F1
#
_entry.id   AF-A0A1H9H3Z9-F1
#
_cell.length_a   1.000
_cell.length_b   1.000
_cell.length_c   1.000
_cell.angle_alpha   90.00
_cell.angle_beta   90.00
_cell.angle_gamma   90.00
#
_symmetry.space_group_name_H-M   'P 1'
#
loop_
_entity.id
_entity.type
_entity.pdbx_description
1 polymer ?
#
loop_
_entity_poly.entity_id
_entity_poly.type
_entity_poly.pdbx_seq_one_letter_code
_entity_poly.pdbx_strand_id
1 'polypeptide(L)'
;MASPLSDLDELVLKCRDEKARSYIKESVLCYKSGAFRSAIVSTWIAVSFDIIDKLKDLSLTGDKEAEKQLEEFEKARKAGDIASSLKFERDILQIARDKLELISHIEFIDLERLQQDRNRCAHPSMTSDGEIFNPSAELARVHIRSAVEYLLQFPPAQGKYALESLISHP
;
A
#
# COMPACT_ATOMS: atom_id res chain seq x y z
N MET A 1 -27.51 0.31 14.96
CA MET A 1 -26.43 1.15 15.50
C MET A 1 -25.19 0.82 14.70
N ALA A 2 -24.59 1.80 14.00
CA ALA A 2 -23.34 1.56 13.30
C ALA A 2 -22.27 1.22 14.34
N SER A 3 -21.54 0.12 14.12
CA SER A 3 -20.41 -0.25 14.97
C SER A 3 -19.40 0.92 15.00
N PRO A 4 -18.85 1.31 16.17
CA PRO A 4 -17.82 2.34 16.26
C PRO A 4 -16.51 1.92 15.55
N LEU A 5 -16.38 0.63 15.23
CA LEU A 5 -15.29 0.06 14.43
C LEU A 5 -15.82 -0.31 13.05
N SER A 6 -15.15 0.16 11.99
CA SER A 6 -15.39 -0.30 10.62
C SER A 6 -15.25 -1.83 10.56
N ASP A 7 -16.22 -2.50 9.95
CA ASP A 7 -16.09 -3.94 9.72
C ASP A 7 -14.96 -4.19 8.71
N LEU A 8 -14.08 -5.16 9.01
CA LEU A 8 -12.97 -5.46 8.11
C LEU A 8 -13.45 -6.05 6.77
N ASP A 9 -14.57 -6.78 6.76
CA ASP A 9 -15.17 -7.27 5.53
C ASP A 9 -15.76 -6.12 4.71
N GLU A 10 -16.33 -5.09 5.35
CA GLU A 10 -16.76 -3.86 4.66
C GLU A 10 -15.57 -3.13 4.04
N LEU A 11 -14.41 -3.08 4.71
CA LEU A 11 -13.20 -2.48 4.15
C LEU A 11 -12.70 -3.22 2.90
N VAL A 12 -12.82 -4.55 2.84
CA VAL A 12 -12.49 -5.32 1.63
C VAL A 12 -13.35 -4.84 0.44
N LEU A 13 -14.63 -4.56 0.67
CA LEU A 13 -15.55 -4.11 -0.38
C LEU A 13 -15.23 -2.71 -0.91
N LYS A 14 -14.55 -1.87 -0.12
CA LYS A 14 -14.13 -0.53 -0.55
C LYS A 14 -12.93 -0.54 -1.49
N CYS A 15 -12.15 -1.62 -1.52
CA CYS A 15 -10.98 -1.72 -2.38
C CYS A 15 -11.40 -1.69 -3.86
N ARG A 16 -10.88 -0.71 -4.63
CA ARG A 16 -11.22 -0.54 -6.05
C ARG A 16 -10.62 -1.66 -6.90
N ASP A 17 -9.32 -1.87 -6.81
CA ASP A 17 -8.60 -2.84 -7.64
C ASP A 17 -8.85 -4.28 -7.17
N GLU A 18 -9.08 -5.19 -8.11
CA GLU A 18 -9.44 -6.58 -7.78
C GLU A 18 -8.28 -7.36 -7.13
N LYS A 19 -7.03 -7.08 -7.52
CA LYS A 19 -5.86 -7.76 -6.96
C LYS A 19 -5.52 -7.20 -5.59
N ALA A 20 -5.55 -5.89 -5.42
CA ALA A 20 -5.40 -5.26 -4.11
C ALA A 20 -6.46 -5.76 -3.14
N ARG A 21 -7.72 -5.88 -3.61
CA ARG A 21 -8.84 -6.47 -2.86
C ARG A 21 -8.59 -7.92 -2.47
N SER A 22 -8.00 -8.76 -3.34
CA SER A 22 -7.66 -10.13 -2.96
C SER A 22 -6.61 -10.20 -1.85
N TYR A 23 -5.59 -9.35 -1.90
CA TYR A 23 -4.57 -9.30 -0.84
C TYR A 23 -5.10 -8.74 0.49
N ILE A 24 -5.99 -7.74 0.46
CA ILE A 24 -6.68 -7.28 1.66
C ILE A 24 -7.61 -8.35 2.22
N LYS A 25 -8.32 -9.10 1.37
CA LYS A 25 -9.13 -10.23 1.82
C LYS A 25 -8.28 -11.28 2.52
N GLU A 26 -7.10 -11.63 2.00
CA GLU A 26 -6.15 -12.50 2.68
C GLU A 26 -5.71 -11.93 4.03
N SER A 27 -5.37 -10.65 4.08
CA SER A 27 -5.02 -9.97 5.33
C SER A 27 -6.12 -10.08 6.39
N VAL A 28 -7.38 -9.86 6.00
CA VAL A 28 -8.54 -10.01 6.89
C VAL A 28 -8.73 -11.45 7.36
N LEU A 29 -8.48 -12.44 6.50
CA LEU A 29 -8.51 -13.86 6.91
C LEU A 29 -7.41 -14.17 7.93
N CYS A 30 -6.19 -13.68 7.72
CA CYS A 30 -5.09 -13.80 8.70
C CYS A 30 -5.41 -13.10 10.02
N TYR A 31 -6.03 -11.92 9.96
CA TYR A 31 -6.46 -11.20 11.15
C TYR A 31 -7.47 -12.02 11.96
N LYS A 32 -8.50 -12.56 11.30
CA LYS A 32 -9.56 -13.34 11.93
C LYS A 32 -9.06 -14.65 12.54
N SER A 33 -7.98 -15.22 12.02
CA SER A 33 -7.35 -16.43 12.58
C SER A 33 -6.34 -16.15 13.70
N GLY A 34 -6.09 -14.87 14.04
CA GLY A 34 -5.08 -14.47 15.02
C GLY A 34 -3.64 -14.43 14.47
N ALA A 35 -3.45 -14.62 13.16
CA ALA A 35 -2.15 -14.54 12.48
C ALA A 35 -1.79 -13.09 12.14
N PHE A 36 -1.62 -12.24 13.16
CA PHE A 36 -1.45 -10.79 12.98
C PHE A 36 -0.20 -10.38 12.21
N ARG A 37 0.91 -11.13 12.35
CA ARG A 37 2.12 -10.92 11.52
C ARG A 37 1.82 -11.08 10.03
N SER A 38 1.13 -12.17 9.69
CA SER A 38 0.73 -12.45 8.31
C SER A 38 -0.27 -11.42 7.80
N ALA A 39 -1.20 -10.96 8.64
CA ALA A 39 -2.11 -9.88 8.29
C ALA A 39 -1.35 -8.61 7.89
N ILE A 40 -0.38 -8.16 8.70
CA ILE A 40 0.45 -6.98 8.39
C ILE A 40 1.24 -7.17 7.09
N VAL A 41 1.83 -8.34 6.88
CA VAL A 41 2.58 -8.65 5.64
C VAL A 41 1.66 -8.61 4.43
N SER A 42 0.49 -9.25 4.48
CA SER A 42 -0.49 -9.25 3.38
C SER A 42 -1.05 -7.85 3.10
N THR A 43 -1.29 -7.03 4.14
CA THR A 43 -1.69 -5.63 3.96
C THR A 43 -0.63 -4.83 3.21
N TRP A 44 0.65 -5.00 3.57
CA TRP A 44 1.74 -4.32 2.86
C TRP A 44 1.83 -4.75 1.40
N ILE A 45 1.65 -6.05 1.11
CA ILE A 45 1.62 -6.57 -0.27
C ILE A 45 0.51 -5.85 -1.06
N ALA A 46 -0.70 -5.73 -0.49
CA ALA A 46 -1.80 -5.02 -1.13
C ALA A 46 -1.43 -3.56 -1.47
N VAL A 47 -0.82 -2.83 -0.53
CA VAL A 47 -0.36 -1.44 -0.73
C VAL A 47 0.68 -1.34 -1.85
N SER A 48 1.71 -2.20 -1.85
CA SER A 48 2.75 -2.15 -2.88
C SER A 48 2.18 -2.45 -4.27
N PHE A 49 1.32 -3.46 -4.39
CA PHE A 49 0.70 -3.82 -5.67
C PHE A 49 -0.23 -2.73 -6.19
N ASP A 50 -1.04 -2.13 -5.32
CA ASP A 50 -1.95 -1.06 -5.70
C ASP A 50 -1.20 0.18 -6.22
N ILE A 51 -0.10 0.58 -5.59
CA ILE A 51 0.73 1.71 -6.09
C ILE A 51 1.32 1.37 -7.47
N ILE A 52 1.81 0.15 -7.67
CA ILE A 52 2.37 -0.29 -8.96
C ILE A 52 1.28 -0.31 -10.05
N ASP A 53 0.08 -0.80 -9.75
CA ASP A 53 -1.01 -0.83 -10.72
C ASP A 53 -1.55 0.59 -10.99
N LYS A 54 -1.59 1.47 -10.00
CA LYS A 54 -1.87 2.91 -10.19
C LYS A 54 -0.82 3.62 -11.05
N LEU A 55 0.46 3.30 -10.88
CA LEU A 55 1.54 3.78 -11.75
C LEU A 55 1.31 3.39 -13.21
N LYS A 56 0.89 2.14 -13.46
CA LYS A 56 0.55 1.69 -14.81
C LYS A 56 -0.66 2.43 -15.37
N ASP A 57 -1.73 2.57 -14.59
CA ASP A 57 -2.92 3.32 -15.00
C ASP A 57 -2.55 4.77 -15.39
N LEU A 58 -1.76 5.46 -14.56
CA LEU A 58 -1.30 6.84 -14.84
C LEU A 58 -0.41 6.92 -16.07
N SER A 59 0.52 5.98 -16.24
CA SER A 59 1.38 5.89 -17.42
C SER A 59 0.56 5.72 -18.71
N LEU A 60 -0.47 4.86 -18.68
CA LEU A 60 -1.38 4.67 -19.82
C LEU A 60 -2.19 5.94 -20.16
N THR A 61 -2.46 6.79 -19.17
CA THR A 61 -3.11 8.10 -19.38
C THR A 61 -2.15 9.23 -19.78
N GLY A 62 -0.86 8.93 -19.96
CA GLY A 62 0.15 9.88 -20.44
C GLY A 62 0.87 10.67 -19.35
N ASP A 63 0.80 10.24 -18.09
CA ASP A 63 1.63 10.82 -17.02
C ASP A 63 3.10 10.43 -17.21
N LYS A 64 3.94 11.42 -17.53
CA LYS A 64 5.37 11.24 -17.81
C LYS A 64 6.19 10.84 -16.59
N GLU A 65 5.80 11.27 -15.39
CA GLU A 65 6.51 10.87 -14.18
C GLU A 65 6.18 9.41 -13.85
N ALA A 66 4.91 9.02 -13.96
CA ALA A 66 4.50 7.63 -13.80
C ALA A 66 5.18 6.70 -14.82
N GLU A 67 5.26 7.10 -16.09
CA GLU A 67 5.97 6.38 -17.15
C GLU A 67 7.45 6.17 -16.79
N LYS A 68 8.13 7.24 -16.35
CA LYS A 68 9.54 7.16 -15.93
C LYS A 68 9.74 6.20 -14.76
N GLN A 69 8.95 6.32 -13.70
CA GLN A 69 9.07 5.44 -12.52
C GLN A 69 8.81 3.97 -12.88
N LEU A 70 7.81 3.72 -13.72
CA LEU A 70 7.48 2.37 -14.20
C LEU A 70 8.59 1.78 -15.07
N GLU A 71 9.19 2.57 -15.96
CA GLU A 71 10.32 2.14 -16.77
C GLU A 71 11.55 1.79 -15.93
N GLU A 72 11.89 2.61 -14.93
CA GLU A 72 13.00 2.35 -14.02
C GLU A 72 12.80 1.02 -13.27
N PHE A 73 11.58 0.78 -12.77
CA PHE A 73 11.20 -0.47 -12.11
C PHE A 73 11.29 -1.68 -13.05
N GLU A 74 10.70 -1.60 -14.25
CA GLU A 74 10.69 -2.70 -15.21
C GLU A 74 12.10 -3.00 -15.76
N LYS A 75 12.95 -1.99 -15.94
CA LYS A 75 14.36 -2.18 -16.32
C LYS A 75 15.13 -2.94 -15.25
N ALA A 76 15.01 -2.53 -13.98
CA ALA A 76 15.64 -3.22 -12.85
C ALA A 76 15.18 -4.68 -12.76
N ARG A 77 13.87 -4.91 -12.90
CA ARG A 77 13.27 -6.26 -12.86
C ARG A 77 13.75 -7.15 -14.00
N LYS A 78 13.78 -6.66 -15.25
CA LYS A 78 14.24 -7.42 -16.42
C LYS A 78 15.73 -7.72 -16.39
N ALA A 79 16.53 -6.81 -15.83
CA ALA A 79 17.96 -7.00 -15.66
C ALA A 79 18.32 -7.99 -14.53
N GLY A 80 17.34 -8.42 -13.72
CA GLY A 80 17.59 -9.22 -12.52
C GLY A 80 18.33 -8.45 -11.42
N ASP A 81 18.27 -7.10 -11.45
CA ASP A 81 18.88 -6.26 -10.43
C ASP A 81 18.01 -6.24 -9.18
N ILE A 82 18.27 -7.21 -8.30
CA ILE A 82 17.58 -7.37 -7.03
C ILE A 82 17.77 -6.13 -6.15
N ALA A 83 18.95 -5.50 -6.16
CA ALA A 83 19.25 -4.36 -5.29
C ALA A 83 18.40 -3.16 -5.67
N SER A 84 18.29 -2.86 -6.97
CA SER A 84 17.45 -1.77 -7.47
C SER A 84 15.96 -2.06 -7.28
N SER A 85 15.53 -3.31 -7.45
CA SER A 85 14.14 -3.72 -7.22
C SER A 85 13.73 -3.57 -5.74
N LEU A 86 14.59 -4.00 -4.82
CA LEU A 86 14.37 -3.82 -3.37
C LEU A 86 14.41 -2.35 -2.96
N LYS A 87 15.27 -1.55 -3.60
CA LYS A 87 15.30 -0.10 -3.39
C LYS A 87 13.98 0.54 -3.82
N PHE A 88 13.45 0.16 -4.99
CA PHE A 88 12.16 0.65 -5.45
C PHE A 88 11.03 0.30 -4.46
N GLU A 89 10.95 -0.95 -3.99
CA GLU A 89 9.96 -1.35 -2.99
C GLU A 89 10.07 -0.56 -1.68
N ARG A 90 11.29 -0.22 -1.26
CA ARG A 90 11.52 0.60 -0.07
C ARG A 90 11.04 2.03 -0.27
N ASP A 91 11.33 2.60 -1.44
CA ASP A 91 11.09 4.01 -1.76
C ASP A 91 9.67 4.25 -2.33
N ILE A 92 8.83 3.21 -2.46
CA ILE A 92 7.53 3.25 -3.15
C ILE A 92 6.53 4.22 -2.52
N LEU A 93 6.54 4.38 -1.20
CA LEU A 93 5.65 5.32 -0.51
C LEU A 93 6.08 6.77 -0.75
N GLN A 94 7.39 7.02 -0.82
CA GLN A 94 7.94 8.33 -1.15
C GLN A 94 7.58 8.70 -2.59
N ILE A 95 7.64 7.74 -3.51
CA ILE A 95 7.15 7.92 -4.89
C ILE A 95 5.65 8.25 -4.88
N ALA A 96 4.84 7.48 -4.17
CA ALA A 96 3.39 7.69 -4.09
C ALA A 96 3.03 9.09 -3.55
N ARG A 97 3.75 9.59 -2.54
CA ARG A 97 3.54 10.92 -1.96
C ARG A 97 4.11 12.05 -2.84
N ASP A 98 5.39 11.97 -3.17
CA ASP A 98 6.15 13.12 -3.71
C ASP A 98 6.08 13.23 -5.23
N LYS A 99 5.84 12.12 -5.94
CA LYS A 99 5.82 12.08 -7.41
C LYS A 99 4.41 11.98 -7.97
N LEU A 100 3.55 11.23 -7.30
CA LEU A 100 2.20 10.93 -7.78
C LEU A 100 1.09 11.62 -7.00
N GLU A 101 1.41 12.18 -5.82
CA GLU A 101 0.44 12.82 -4.92
C GLU A 101 -0.77 11.92 -4.59
N LEU A 102 -0.57 10.59 -4.53
CA LEU A 102 -1.62 9.61 -4.24
C LEU A 102 -2.02 9.59 -2.77
N ILE A 103 -1.12 10.04 -1.89
CA ILE A 103 -1.29 10.09 -0.44
C ILE A 103 -0.70 11.38 0.09
N SER A 104 -1.31 11.92 1.14
CA SER A 104 -0.83 13.08 1.89
C SER A 104 0.35 12.74 2.81
N HIS A 105 0.95 13.77 3.39
CA HIS A 105 2.04 13.59 4.35
C HIS A 105 1.63 12.80 5.60
N ILE A 106 0.41 12.99 6.10
CA ILE A 106 -0.08 12.28 7.29
C ILE A 106 -0.32 10.81 6.97
N GLU A 107 -0.96 10.53 5.82
CA GLU A 107 -1.20 9.16 5.36
C GLU A 107 0.11 8.41 5.07
N PHE A 108 1.12 9.13 4.56
CA PHE A 108 2.47 8.59 4.40
C PHE A 108 3.07 8.12 5.73
N ILE A 109 2.94 8.87 6.83
CA ILE A 109 3.49 8.48 8.14
C ILE A 109 2.88 7.15 8.59
N ASP A 110 1.56 7.01 8.46
CA ASP A 110 0.85 5.81 8.86
C ASP A 110 1.22 4.60 7.98
N LEU A 111 1.34 4.80 6.66
CA LEU A 111 1.75 3.72 5.74
C LEU A 111 3.24 3.37 5.86
N GLU A 112 4.10 4.34 6.18
CA GLU A 112 5.51 4.08 6.48
C GLU A 112 5.63 3.24 7.76
N ARG A 113 4.76 3.47 8.74
CA ARG A 113 4.68 2.61 9.92
C ARG A 113 4.29 1.17 9.57
N LEU A 114 3.35 0.98 8.66
CA LEU A 114 3.01 -0.35 8.11
C LEU A 114 4.24 -1.01 7.48
N GLN A 115 5.01 -0.30 6.65
CA GLN A 115 6.23 -0.83 6.04
C GLN A 115 7.25 -1.27 7.10
N GLN A 116 7.46 -0.44 8.12
CA GLN A 116 8.37 -0.75 9.23
C GLN A 116 7.93 -1.98 10.02
N ASP A 117 6.65 -2.07 10.39
CA ASP A 117 6.12 -3.22 11.12
C ASP A 117 6.10 -4.50 10.25
N ARG A 118 5.90 -4.38 8.94
CA ARG A 118 6.10 -5.49 7.98
C ARG A 118 7.54 -5.97 8.00
N ASN A 119 8.53 -5.08 8.02
CA ASN A 119 9.94 -5.48 8.09
C ASN A 119 10.25 -6.24 9.38
N ARG A 120 9.70 -5.79 10.52
CA ARG A 120 9.79 -6.51 11.81
C ARG A 120 9.09 -7.86 11.77
N CYS A 121 7.97 -7.97 11.04
CA CYS A 121 7.28 -9.24 10.85
C CYS A 121 8.08 -10.22 9.97
N ALA A 122 8.81 -9.73 8.96
CA ALA A 122 9.51 -10.58 8.00
C ALA A 122 10.94 -10.98 8.42
N HIS A 123 11.60 -10.19 9.28
CA HIS A 123 13.01 -10.37 9.61
C HIS A 123 13.24 -10.59 11.11
N PRO A 124 13.31 -11.85 11.58
CA PRO A 124 13.59 -12.18 12.99
C PRO A 124 14.95 -11.68 13.50
N SER A 125 15.88 -11.40 12.59
CA SER A 125 17.23 -10.89 12.91
C SER A 125 17.29 -9.39 13.20
N MET A 126 16.19 -8.65 13.00
CA MET A 126 16.10 -7.22 13.34
C MET A 126 15.60 -6.97 14.78
N THR A 127 15.24 -8.04 15.48
CA THR A 127 14.86 -8.07 16.90
C THR A 127 16.01 -8.68 17.70
N SER A 128 16.17 -8.26 18.96
CA SER A 128 17.15 -8.80 19.90
C SER A 128 17.11 -10.34 19.92
N ASP A 129 18.27 -10.99 20.07
CA ASP A 129 18.41 -12.45 19.98
C ASP A 129 17.29 -13.20 20.73
N GLY A 130 16.37 -13.80 19.98
CA GLY A 130 15.30 -14.67 20.48
C GLY A 130 13.89 -14.07 20.57
N GLU A 131 13.70 -12.76 20.39
CA GLU A 131 12.36 -12.15 20.44
C GLU A 131 11.71 -12.09 19.06
N ILE A 132 10.55 -12.74 18.90
CA ILE A 132 9.73 -12.62 17.69
C ILE A 132 8.81 -11.42 17.84
N PHE A 133 8.82 -10.50 16.88
CA PHE A 133 7.83 -9.42 16.87
C PHE A 133 6.41 -9.98 16.77
N ASN A 134 5.63 -9.80 17.84
CA ASN A 134 4.25 -10.25 17.94
C ASN A 134 3.30 -9.03 18.01
N PRO A 135 2.78 -8.54 16.87
CA PRO A 135 1.89 -7.40 16.84
C PRO A 135 0.55 -7.74 17.50
N SER A 136 -0.07 -6.75 18.15
CA SER A 136 -1.42 -6.89 18.70
C SER A 136 -2.48 -6.92 17.60
N ALA A 137 -3.68 -7.41 17.93
CA ALA A 137 -4.85 -7.32 17.06
C ALA A 137 -5.13 -5.85 16.66
N GLU A 138 -5.07 -4.93 17.63
CA GLU A 138 -5.30 -3.50 17.35
C GLU A 138 -4.32 -2.93 16.33
N LEU A 139 -3.04 -3.28 16.44
CA LEU A 139 -2.03 -2.82 15.48
C LEU A 139 -2.29 -3.35 14.07
N ALA A 140 -2.60 -4.65 13.93
CA ALA A 140 -2.94 -5.23 12.64
C ALA A 140 -4.21 -4.60 12.04
N ARG A 141 -5.23 -4.34 12.86
CA ARG A 141 -6.49 -3.69 12.44
C ARG A 141 -6.25 -2.27 11.94
N VAL A 142 -5.44 -1.48 12.65
CA VAL A 142 -5.08 -0.12 12.23
C VAL A 142 -4.42 -0.14 10.86
N HIS A 143 -3.45 -1.04 10.66
CA HIS A 143 -2.76 -1.18 9.37
C HIS A 143 -3.70 -1.53 8.21
N ILE A 144 -4.62 -2.49 8.41
CA ILE A 144 -5.63 -2.83 7.40
C ILE A 144 -6.51 -1.62 7.07
N ARG A 145 -7.00 -0.93 8.11
CA ARG A 145 -7.86 0.24 7.96
C ARG A 145 -7.16 1.36 7.21
N SER A 146 -5.97 1.76 7.65
CA SER A 146 -5.19 2.85 7.04
C SER A 146 -4.86 2.56 5.58
N ALA A 147 -4.46 1.32 5.25
CA ALA A 147 -4.22 0.94 3.85
C ALA A 147 -5.46 1.16 2.97
N VAL A 148 -6.62 0.68 3.41
CA VAL A 148 -7.87 0.83 2.65
C VAL A 148 -8.32 2.28 2.59
N GLU A 149 -8.35 2.97 3.73
CA GLU A 149 -8.92 4.32 3.84
C GLU A 149 -8.07 5.38 3.16
N TYR A 150 -6.75 5.22 3.08
CA TYR A 150 -5.86 6.23 2.51
C TYR A 150 -5.51 5.98 1.05
N LEU A 151 -5.57 4.72 0.61
CA LEU A 151 -5.01 4.35 -0.69
C LEU A 151 -5.95 3.44 -1.49
N LEU A 152 -6.25 2.24 -1.00
CA LEU A 152 -6.83 1.17 -1.83
C LEU A 152 -8.26 1.45 -2.29
N GLN A 153 -8.99 2.32 -1.60
CA GLN A 153 -10.35 2.72 -2.01
C GLN A 153 -10.36 3.80 -3.10
N PHE A 154 -9.24 4.48 -3.34
CA PHE A 154 -9.18 5.61 -4.27
C PHE A 154 -8.61 5.21 -5.63
N PRO A 155 -9.11 5.81 -6.73
CA PRO A 155 -8.51 5.66 -8.04
C PRO A 155 -7.12 6.32 -8.11
N PRO A 156 -6.33 6.04 -9.16
CA PRO A 156 -5.11 6.78 -9.49
C PRO A 156 -5.49 8.21 -9.92
N ALA A 157 -5.83 9.06 -8.97
CA ALA A 157 -6.12 10.46 -9.20
C ALA A 157 -4.95 11.29 -8.69
N GLN A 158 -4.27 11.98 -9.60
CA GLN A 158 -3.29 12.99 -9.24
C GLN A 158 -4.03 14.20 -8.65
N GLY A 159 -3.48 14.86 -7.63
CA GLY A 159 -4.02 16.13 -7.14
C GLY A 159 -4.23 17.15 -8.27
N LYS A 160 -3.31 17.19 -9.23
CA LYS A 160 -3.43 17.97 -10.48
C LYS A 160 -4.58 17.53 -11.40
N TYR A 161 -4.68 16.24 -11.72
CA TYR A 161 -5.72 15.71 -12.60
C TYR A 161 -7.12 15.78 -11.99
N ALA A 162 -7.24 15.62 -10.67
CA ALA A 162 -8.50 15.81 -9.95
C ALA A 162 -8.96 17.27 -10.04
N LEU A 163 -8.04 18.23 -9.91
CA LEU A 163 -8.32 19.65 -10.14
C LEU A 163 -8.69 19.95 -11.60
N GLU A 164 -7.95 19.44 -12.57
CA GLU A 164 -8.27 19.62 -14.00
C GLU A 164 -9.60 18.98 -14.39
N SER A 165 -9.95 17.82 -13.83
CA SER A 165 -11.24 17.16 -14.00
C SER A 165 -12.40 18.00 -13.45
N LEU A 166 -12.23 18.59 -12.26
CA LEU A 166 -13.19 19.51 -11.64
C LEU A 166 -13.33 20.82 -12.41
N ILE A 167 -12.27 21.30 -13.06
CA ILE A 167 -12.29 22.53 -13.88
C ILE A 167 -12.86 22.26 -15.29
N SER A 168 -12.71 21.04 -15.82
CA SER A 168 -13.16 20.66 -17.16
C SER A 168 -14.61 20.18 -17.25
N HIS A 169 -15.27 19.95 -16.12
CA HIS A 169 -16.72 19.67 -16.04
C HIS A 169 -17.43 20.76 -15.21
N PRO A 170 -17.79 21.91 -15.83
CA PRO A 170 -18.65 22.93 -15.22
C PRO A 170 -20.12 22.49 -15.11
#